data_AF-J9D6M4-F1
#
_entry.id   AF-J9D6M4-F1
#
_cell.length_a   1.000
_cell.length_b   1.000
_cell.length_c   1.000
_cell.angle_alpha   90.00
_cell.angle_beta   90.00
_cell.angle_gamma   90.00
#
_symmetry.space_group_name_H-M   'P 1'
#
loop_
_entity.id
_entity.type
_entity.pdbx_description
1 polymer ?
#
loop_
_entity_poly.entity_id
_entity_poly.type
_entity_poly.pdbx_seq_one_letter_code
_entity_poly.pdbx_strand_id
1 'polypeptide(L)'
;MKKKTNYAIRVLIGGLFSIGACLGGWGYYCLLAPQFHPQKTAYVYVDRDDTADSVYAKIEKVGHANRLTAWHWLAHYKHLEQHIHTGRYAIHPKDNVYHVYSRFSRGYQEPMNLTIGSVRTLDRLARSVGQQLMIDSAEIARPLNDSLFLQQLGYTKETLAALFIPETYEVYWNMSVENFIRRMQKEHDRFWNAERRTQAANIGLTPEEVCTLASIVEEE
;
A
#
# COMPACT_ATOMS: atom_id res chain seq x y z
N MET A 1 24.99 20.15 61.42
CA MET A 1 23.77 19.72 60.69
C MET A 1 23.87 19.89 59.16
N LYS A 2 24.36 21.01 58.61
CA LYS A 2 24.46 21.27 57.15
C LYS A 2 25.19 20.19 56.31
N LYS A 3 26.28 19.57 56.81
CA LYS A 3 27.03 18.52 56.07
C LYS A 3 26.24 17.23 55.82
N LYS A 4 25.41 16.79 56.78
CA LYS A 4 24.57 15.57 56.63
C LYS A 4 23.43 15.82 55.63
N THR A 5 22.84 17.02 55.64
CA THR A 5 21.80 17.43 54.68
C THR A 5 22.33 17.46 53.24
N ASN A 6 23.54 17.97 53.02
CA ASN A 6 24.15 18.01 51.68
C ASN A 6 24.51 16.62 51.14
N TYR A 7 24.86 15.67 52.01
CA TYR A 7 25.09 14.28 51.62
C TYR A 7 23.78 13.59 51.24
N ALA A 8 22.72 13.76 52.04
CA ALA A 8 21.39 13.22 51.74
C ALA A 8 20.83 13.75 50.41
N ILE A 9 21.01 15.05 50.12
CA ILE A 9 20.61 15.65 48.83
C ILE A 9 21.37 15.02 47.66
N ARG A 10 22.69 14.78 47.79
CA ARG A 10 23.49 14.14 46.73
C ARG A 10 23.07 12.68 46.48
N VAL A 11 22.75 11.93 47.53
CA VAL A 11 22.24 10.56 47.41
C VAL A 11 20.87 10.54 46.72
N LEU A 12 19.98 11.49 47.06
CA LEU A 12 18.69 11.63 46.39
C LEU A 12 18.82 12.00 44.91
N ILE A 13 19.72 12.95 44.57
CA ILE A 13 19.99 13.33 43.18
C ILE A 13 20.60 12.16 42.39
N GLY A 14 21.56 11.45 42.98
CA GLY A 14 22.16 10.26 42.38
C GLY A 14 21.13 9.15 42.13
N GLY A 15 20.26 8.89 43.10
CA GLY A 15 19.15 7.93 42.96
C GLY A 15 18.17 8.33 41.85
N LEU A 16 17.78 9.61 41.76
CA LEU A 16 16.90 10.11 40.71
C LEU A 16 17.53 9.96 39.32
N PHE A 17 18.84 10.24 39.19
CA PHE A 17 19.58 10.07 37.95
C PHE A 17 19.66 8.60 37.52
N SER A 18 19.93 7.68 38.45
CA SER A 18 19.94 6.24 38.18
C SER A 18 18.56 5.72 37.74
N ILE A 19 17.48 6.17 38.39
CA ILE A 19 16.11 5.83 37.99
C ILE A 19 15.82 6.35 36.58
N GLY A 20 16.20 7.59 36.29
CA GLY A 20 16.07 8.18 34.95
C GLY A 20 16.83 7.39 33.88
N ALA A 21 18.05 6.95 34.18
CA ALA A 21 18.85 6.11 33.28
C ALA A 21 18.22 4.73 33.06
N CYS A 22 17.69 4.09 34.10
CA CYS A 22 16.98 2.82 33.98
C CYS A 22 15.69 2.95 33.16
N LEU A 23 14.89 3.99 33.40
CA LEU A 23 13.67 4.25 32.63
C LEU A 23 13.99 4.59 31.17
N GLY A 24 15.02 5.39 30.93
CA GLY A 24 15.51 5.71 29.58
C GLY A 24 16.01 4.48 28.84
N GLY A 25 16.81 3.64 29.50
CA GLY A 25 17.29 2.37 28.95
C GLY A 25 16.17 1.38 28.65
N TRP A 26 15.19 1.27 29.54
CA TRP A 26 13.98 0.46 29.33
C TRP A 26 13.17 0.95 28.12
N GLY A 27 12.90 2.26 28.04
CA GLY A 27 12.20 2.86 26.90
C GLY A 27 12.95 2.67 25.58
N TYR A 28 14.27 2.86 25.58
CA TYR A 28 15.12 2.61 24.41
C TYR A 28 15.03 1.15 23.95
N TYR A 29 15.12 0.21 24.89
CA TYR A 29 14.99 -1.22 24.60
C TYR A 29 13.60 -1.55 24.04
N CYS A 30 12.53 -1.06 24.66
CA CYS A 30 11.16 -1.30 24.19
C CYS A 30 10.86 -0.68 22.81
N LEU A 31 11.59 0.35 22.37
CA LEU A 31 11.36 0.97 21.06
C LEU A 31 12.22 0.37 19.95
N LEU A 32 13.47 0.03 20.26
CA LEU A 32 14.49 -0.31 19.27
C LEU A 32 14.88 -1.79 19.27
N ALA A 33 14.53 -2.55 20.30
CA ALA A 33 14.70 -4.01 20.26
C ALA A 33 13.79 -4.62 19.18
N PRO A 34 14.25 -5.65 18.46
CA PRO A 34 13.41 -6.42 17.55
C PRO A 34 12.20 -7.01 18.28
N GLN A 35 10.99 -6.65 17.86
CA GLN A 35 9.74 -7.16 18.44
C GLN A 35 8.89 -7.91 17.43
N PHE A 36 9.10 -7.67 16.14
CA PHE A 36 8.37 -8.32 15.07
C PHE A 36 9.13 -9.55 14.58
N HIS A 37 8.46 -10.70 14.57
CA HIS A 37 9.07 -11.99 14.22
C HIS A 37 8.24 -12.79 13.20
N PRO A 38 7.75 -12.17 12.10
CA PRO A 38 7.15 -12.95 11.04
C PRO A 38 8.22 -13.83 10.35
N GLN A 39 7.82 -14.99 9.82
CA GLN A 39 8.75 -15.89 9.12
C GLN A 39 9.30 -15.30 7.81
N LYS A 40 8.49 -14.45 7.15
CA LYS A 40 8.82 -13.69 5.93
C LYS A 40 8.27 -12.28 6.07
N THR A 41 8.65 -11.36 5.19
CA THR A 41 8.01 -10.04 5.14
C THR A 41 6.49 -10.20 5.04
N ALA A 42 5.80 -9.66 6.02
CA ALA A 42 4.35 -9.71 6.12
C ALA A 42 3.78 -8.33 5.76
N TYR A 43 2.56 -8.29 5.23
CA TYR A 43 1.96 -7.05 4.74
C TYR A 43 0.68 -6.73 5.49
N VAL A 44 0.54 -5.48 5.90
CA VAL A 44 -0.65 -4.93 6.53
C VAL A 44 -1.32 -3.98 5.54
N TYR A 45 -2.62 -4.16 5.37
CA TYR A 45 -3.46 -3.38 4.47
C TYR A 45 -4.37 -2.47 5.30
N VAL A 46 -4.22 -1.16 5.09
CA VAL A 46 -4.94 -0.10 5.82
C VAL A 46 -5.92 0.60 4.89
N ASP A 47 -7.21 0.37 5.07
CA ASP A 47 -8.30 0.89 4.23
C ASP A 47 -8.92 2.19 4.78
N ARG A 48 -9.97 2.68 4.11
CA ARG A 48 -10.70 3.93 4.45
C ARG A 48 -11.47 3.81 5.77
N ASP A 49 -11.79 2.59 6.20
CA ASP A 49 -12.64 2.31 7.36
C ASP A 49 -11.83 1.93 8.60
N ASP A 50 -10.50 1.83 8.45
CA ASP A 50 -9.59 1.53 9.55
C ASP A 50 -9.44 2.69 10.54
N THR A 51 -9.42 2.31 11.82
CA THR A 51 -9.11 3.16 12.97
C THR A 51 -7.72 2.84 13.50
N ALA A 52 -7.17 3.68 14.38
CA ALA A 52 -5.85 3.42 14.98
C ALA A 52 -5.82 2.05 15.70
N ASP A 53 -6.93 1.69 16.35
CA ASP A 53 -7.09 0.42 17.04
C ASP A 53 -7.19 -0.77 16.07
N SER A 54 -7.88 -0.64 14.94
CA SER A 54 -7.94 -1.72 13.95
C SER A 54 -6.59 -1.92 13.26
N VAL A 55 -5.87 -0.84 12.96
CA VAL A 55 -4.49 -0.90 12.44
C VAL A 55 -3.58 -1.58 13.45
N TYR A 56 -3.69 -1.25 14.73
CA TYR A 56 -2.94 -1.91 15.80
C TYR A 56 -3.21 -3.42 15.82
N ALA A 57 -4.48 -3.83 15.82
CA ALA A 57 -4.86 -5.24 15.84
C ALA A 57 -4.32 -6.00 14.61
N LYS A 58 -4.35 -5.36 13.42
CA LYS A 58 -3.75 -5.91 12.19
C LYS A 58 -2.24 -6.09 12.35
N ILE A 59 -1.52 -5.10 12.86
CA ILE A 59 -0.06 -5.14 13.07
C ILE A 59 0.33 -6.21 14.08
N GLU A 60 -0.37 -6.31 15.21
CA GLU A 60 -0.09 -7.32 16.24
C GLU A 60 -0.25 -8.73 15.69
N LYS A 61 -1.35 -8.98 14.97
CA LYS A 61 -1.66 -10.27 14.34
C LYS A 61 -0.67 -10.65 13.25
N VAL A 62 -0.38 -9.73 12.32
CA VAL A 62 0.45 -9.98 11.13
C VAL A 62 1.94 -10.02 11.48
N GLY A 63 2.36 -9.17 12.41
CA GLY A 63 3.76 -9.00 12.80
C GLY A 63 4.26 -10.01 13.82
N HIS A 64 3.40 -10.88 14.36
CA HIS A 64 3.72 -11.84 15.43
C HIS A 64 4.50 -11.18 16.59
N ALA A 65 4.05 -10.01 17.02
CA ALA A 65 4.73 -9.22 18.04
C ALA A 65 4.23 -9.57 19.45
N ASN A 66 5.14 -9.62 20.42
CA ASN A 66 4.81 -9.80 21.83
C ASN A 66 4.54 -8.43 22.48
N ARG A 67 3.27 -8.14 22.81
CA ARG A 67 2.80 -6.94 23.55
C ARG A 67 3.46 -5.62 23.10
N LEU A 68 2.82 -4.95 22.15
CA LEU A 68 3.26 -3.67 21.59
C LEU A 68 2.91 -2.47 22.51
N THR A 69 3.38 -2.48 23.76
CA THR A 69 3.16 -1.37 24.72
C THR A 69 3.82 -0.08 24.28
N ALA A 70 5.01 -0.17 23.67
CA ALA A 70 5.72 0.97 23.09
C ALA A 70 4.97 1.58 21.90
N TRP A 71 4.17 0.79 21.16
CA TRP A 71 3.35 1.29 20.06
C TRP A 71 2.25 2.21 20.57
N HIS A 72 1.51 1.80 21.60
CA HIS A 72 0.44 2.62 22.19
C HIS A 72 0.98 3.96 22.69
N TRP A 73 2.15 3.94 23.34
CA TRP A 73 2.81 5.16 23.78
C TRP A 73 3.17 6.08 22.60
N LEU A 74 3.72 5.53 21.51
CA LEU A 74 4.01 6.30 20.30
C LEU A 74 2.74 6.84 19.64
N ALA A 75 1.71 6.02 19.45
CA ALA A 75 0.46 6.40 18.81
C ALA A 75 -0.23 7.55 19.54
N HIS A 76 -0.28 7.49 20.87
CA HIS A 76 -0.84 8.56 21.71
C HIS A 76 0.01 9.84 21.65
N TYR A 77 1.35 9.73 21.77
CA TYR A 77 2.23 10.90 21.80
C TYR A 77 2.40 11.60 20.44
N LYS A 78 2.26 10.84 19.35
CA LYS A 78 2.47 11.32 17.97
C LYS A 78 1.15 11.49 17.20
N HIS A 79 0.01 11.36 17.88
CA HIS A 79 -1.34 11.58 17.33
C HIS A 79 -1.63 10.79 16.05
N LEU A 80 -1.25 9.49 16.02
CA LEU A 80 -1.52 8.62 14.86
C LEU A 80 -3.02 8.56 14.53
N GLU A 81 -3.87 8.70 15.55
CA GLU A 81 -5.34 8.73 15.46
C GLU A 81 -5.88 9.86 14.58
N GLN A 82 -5.13 10.95 14.37
CA GLN A 82 -5.59 12.10 13.58
C GLN A 82 -5.31 11.94 12.08
N HIS A 83 -4.30 11.15 11.71
CA HIS A 83 -3.83 11.01 10.33
C HIS A 83 -3.38 9.57 10.04
N ILE A 84 -4.36 8.70 9.76
CA ILE A 84 -4.10 7.34 9.30
C ILE A 84 -3.90 7.36 7.79
N HIS A 85 -2.73 6.93 7.34
CA HIS A 85 -2.45 6.79 5.92
C HIS A 85 -2.92 5.42 5.43
N THR A 86 -3.87 5.42 4.51
CA THR A 86 -4.29 4.19 3.82
C THR A 86 -3.13 3.65 2.97
N GLY A 87 -3.15 2.35 2.69
CA GLY A 87 -2.10 1.72 1.91
C GLY A 87 -1.66 0.35 2.39
N ARG A 88 -0.63 -0.18 1.71
CA ARG A 88 0.00 -1.46 2.05
C ARG A 88 1.37 -1.19 2.66
N TYR A 89 1.60 -1.76 3.83
CA TYR A 89 2.83 -1.58 4.61
C TYR A 89 3.48 -2.92 4.91
N ALA A 90 4.79 -3.01 4.71
CA ALA A 90 5.55 -4.19 5.10
C ALA A 90 5.88 -4.18 6.59
N ILE A 91 5.98 -5.38 7.16
CA ILE A 91 6.61 -5.70 8.44
C ILE A 91 7.65 -6.78 8.14
N HIS A 92 8.92 -6.43 8.33
CA HIS A 92 10.06 -7.29 8.10
C HIS A 92 10.38 -8.12 9.35
N PRO A 93 10.98 -9.31 9.18
CA PRO A 93 11.55 -10.04 10.29
C PRO A 93 12.57 -9.18 11.04
N LYS A 94 12.48 -9.16 12.38
CA LYS A 94 13.34 -8.39 13.29
C LYS A 94 13.13 -6.87 13.24
N ASP A 95 12.02 -6.42 12.66
CA ASP A 95 11.62 -5.01 12.80
C ASP A 95 11.46 -4.63 14.27
N ASN A 96 11.75 -3.37 14.57
CA ASN A 96 11.44 -2.75 15.86
C ASN A 96 10.20 -1.86 15.77
N VAL A 97 9.63 -1.56 16.93
CA VAL A 97 8.38 -0.78 17.05
C VAL A 97 8.53 0.59 16.40
N TYR A 98 9.66 1.26 16.61
CA TYR A 98 9.90 2.59 16.04
C TYR A 98 9.89 2.61 14.51
N HIS A 99 10.52 1.64 13.84
CA HIS A 99 10.58 1.58 12.38
C HIS A 99 9.24 1.22 11.75
N VAL A 100 8.47 0.30 12.38
CA VAL A 100 7.12 0.00 11.91
C VAL A 100 6.25 1.23 12.13
N TYR A 101 6.27 1.84 13.31
CA TYR A 101 5.49 3.04 13.60
C TYR A 101 5.78 4.16 12.60
N SER A 102 7.06 4.45 12.37
CA SER A 102 7.48 5.49 11.44
C SER A 102 7.06 5.21 9.99
N ARG A 103 6.92 3.95 9.58
CA ARG A 103 6.43 3.59 8.23
C ARG A 103 4.96 3.97 8.08
N PHE A 104 4.14 3.56 9.03
CA PHE A 104 2.70 3.83 9.02
C PHE A 104 2.42 5.32 9.20
N SER A 105 3.08 5.98 10.16
CA SER A 105 2.84 7.40 10.46
C SER A 105 3.26 8.35 9.33
N ARG A 106 4.16 7.92 8.44
CA ARG A 106 4.65 8.73 7.32
C ARG A 106 4.06 8.31 5.98
N GLY A 107 3.24 7.26 5.95
CA GLY A 107 2.69 6.73 4.71
C GLY A 107 3.74 6.08 3.79
N TYR A 108 4.81 5.50 4.35
CA TYR A 108 5.83 4.78 3.58
C TYR A 108 5.30 3.39 3.18
N GLN A 109 4.49 3.40 2.13
CA GLN A 109 3.88 2.21 1.54
C GLN A 109 4.90 1.39 0.73
N GLU A 110 4.60 0.10 0.58
CA GLU A 110 5.28 -0.77 -0.38
C GLU A 110 4.35 -1.17 -1.53
N PRO A 111 4.81 -1.02 -2.79
CA PRO A 111 3.99 -1.36 -3.93
C PRO A 111 3.77 -2.87 -4.03
N MET A 112 2.66 -3.26 -4.66
CA MET A 112 2.28 -4.63 -4.89
C MET A 112 2.10 -4.93 -6.38
N ASN A 113 2.08 -6.22 -6.68
CA ASN A 113 1.80 -6.74 -8.00
C ASN A 113 0.28 -6.80 -8.22
N LEU A 114 -0.22 -6.00 -9.17
CA LEU A 114 -1.57 -6.05 -9.72
C LEU A 114 -1.54 -6.86 -11.02
N THR A 115 -2.21 -8.01 -11.02
CA THR A 115 -2.32 -8.83 -12.23
C THR A 115 -3.60 -8.49 -12.98
N ILE A 116 -3.42 -8.05 -14.22
CA ILE A 116 -4.47 -7.83 -15.21
C ILE A 116 -4.49 -9.05 -16.14
N GLY A 117 -5.58 -9.81 -16.10
CA GLY A 117 -5.81 -10.92 -17.03
C GLY A 117 -6.44 -10.46 -18.34
N SER A 118 -6.70 -11.41 -19.24
CA SER A 118 -7.47 -11.16 -20.46
C SER A 118 -8.86 -10.58 -20.13
N VAL A 119 -9.16 -9.40 -20.69
CA VAL A 119 -10.39 -8.67 -20.42
C VAL A 119 -11.50 -9.14 -21.34
N ARG A 120 -12.27 -10.14 -20.88
CA ARG A 120 -13.48 -10.59 -21.60
C ARG A 120 -14.63 -9.60 -21.51
N THR A 121 -14.78 -8.97 -20.36
CA THR A 121 -15.80 -7.93 -20.10
C THR A 121 -15.24 -6.93 -19.10
N LEU A 122 -15.66 -5.68 -19.23
CA LEU A 122 -15.27 -4.60 -18.31
C LEU A 122 -15.73 -4.88 -16.87
N ASP A 123 -16.85 -5.57 -16.69
CA ASP A 123 -17.36 -5.95 -15.36
C ASP A 123 -16.46 -6.99 -14.67
N ARG A 124 -15.91 -7.96 -15.43
CA ARG A 124 -14.96 -8.93 -14.88
C ARG A 124 -13.64 -8.25 -14.50
N LEU A 125 -13.18 -7.30 -15.32
CA LEU A 125 -12.03 -6.48 -15.01
C LEU A 125 -12.26 -5.69 -13.72
N ALA A 126 -13.37 -4.95 -13.63
CA ALA A 126 -13.71 -4.14 -12.45
C ALA A 126 -13.79 -5.00 -11.18
N ARG A 127 -14.38 -6.19 -11.26
CA ARG A 127 -14.41 -7.15 -10.13
C ARG A 127 -13.01 -7.64 -9.76
N SER A 128 -12.21 -8.04 -10.74
CA SER A 128 -10.84 -8.56 -10.50
C SER A 128 -9.94 -7.51 -9.87
N VAL A 129 -9.97 -6.29 -10.41
CA VAL A 129 -9.17 -5.16 -9.91
C VAL A 129 -9.66 -4.73 -8.52
N GLY A 130 -10.98 -4.66 -8.31
CA GLY A 130 -11.54 -4.30 -7.00
C GLY A 130 -11.31 -5.34 -5.90
N GLN A 131 -10.98 -6.59 -6.24
CA GLN A 131 -10.53 -7.60 -5.27
C GLN A 131 -9.04 -7.46 -4.91
N GLN A 132 -8.25 -6.83 -5.79
CA GLN A 132 -6.80 -6.71 -5.62
C GLN A 132 -6.39 -5.35 -5.03
N LEU A 133 -7.10 -4.29 -5.38
CA LEU A 133 -6.84 -2.91 -4.94
C LEU A 133 -7.88 -2.44 -3.92
N MET A 134 -7.57 -1.34 -3.25
CA MET A 134 -8.47 -0.63 -2.34
C MET A 134 -9.46 0.27 -3.09
N ILE A 135 -10.11 -0.28 -4.12
CA ILE A 135 -11.04 0.42 -4.99
C ILE A 135 -12.28 -0.46 -5.14
N ASP A 136 -13.47 0.09 -4.92
CA ASP A 136 -14.69 -0.68 -5.19
C ASP A 136 -14.83 -0.97 -6.69
N SER A 137 -15.27 -2.18 -7.02
CA SER A 137 -15.68 -2.55 -8.37
C SER A 137 -16.67 -1.56 -9.01
N ALA A 138 -17.57 -0.95 -8.23
CA ALA A 138 -18.50 0.08 -8.68
C ALA A 138 -17.80 1.42 -8.96
N GLU A 139 -16.79 1.78 -8.16
CA GLU A 139 -15.93 2.95 -8.41
C GLU A 139 -15.18 2.80 -9.74
N ILE A 140 -14.76 1.57 -10.09
CA ILE A 140 -14.12 1.27 -11.38
C ILE A 140 -15.14 1.24 -12.52
N ALA A 141 -16.27 0.56 -12.33
CA ALA A 141 -17.26 0.38 -13.39
C ALA A 141 -17.90 1.70 -13.84
N ARG A 142 -18.01 2.70 -12.94
CA ARG A 142 -18.61 4.00 -13.23
C ARG A 142 -17.93 4.73 -14.41
N PRO A 143 -16.62 5.04 -14.37
CA PRO A 143 -15.95 5.68 -15.51
C PRO A 143 -15.89 4.77 -16.74
N LEU A 144 -15.77 3.44 -16.57
CA LEU A 144 -15.75 2.51 -17.71
C LEU A 144 -17.08 2.43 -18.48
N ASN A 145 -18.18 2.92 -17.89
CA ASN A 145 -19.50 3.00 -18.53
C ASN A 145 -19.92 4.43 -18.90
N ASP A 146 -19.10 5.44 -18.62
CA ASP A 146 -19.38 6.83 -18.96
C ASP A 146 -18.92 7.14 -20.38
N SER A 147 -19.86 7.28 -21.32
CA SER A 147 -19.57 7.54 -22.73
C SER A 147 -18.74 8.80 -22.96
N LEU A 148 -18.89 9.85 -22.14
CA LEU A 148 -18.10 11.08 -22.29
C LEU A 148 -16.65 10.84 -21.87
N PHE A 149 -16.46 10.10 -20.78
CA PHE A 149 -15.13 9.72 -20.32
C PHE A 149 -14.42 8.82 -21.35
N LEU A 150 -15.11 7.83 -21.90
CA LEU A 150 -14.56 6.95 -22.93
C LEU A 150 -14.14 7.73 -24.18
N GLN A 151 -14.98 8.67 -24.63
CA GLN A 151 -14.68 9.52 -25.78
C GLN A 151 -13.44 10.40 -25.53
N GLN A 152 -13.26 10.93 -24.31
CA GLN A 152 -12.05 11.67 -23.94
C GLN A 152 -10.80 10.80 -23.96
N LEU A 153 -10.92 9.50 -23.66
CA LEU A 153 -9.83 8.54 -23.76
C LEU A 153 -9.57 8.05 -25.19
N GLY A 154 -10.47 8.33 -26.14
CA GLY A 154 -10.39 7.85 -27.52
C GLY A 154 -10.92 6.43 -27.74
N TYR A 155 -11.71 5.90 -26.80
CA TYR A 155 -12.27 4.56 -26.89
C TYR A 155 -13.80 4.57 -26.98
N THR A 156 -14.37 3.49 -27.51
CA THR A 156 -15.78 3.14 -27.34
C THR A 156 -15.90 2.05 -26.27
N LYS A 157 -17.12 1.70 -25.87
CA LYS A 157 -17.33 0.63 -24.90
C LYS A 157 -16.80 -0.72 -25.41
N GLU A 158 -16.87 -0.94 -26.71
CA GLU A 158 -16.45 -2.16 -27.41
C GLU A 158 -14.92 -2.22 -27.53
N THR A 159 -14.24 -1.10 -27.78
CA THR A 159 -12.77 -1.08 -27.97
C THR A 159 -11.99 -0.88 -26.68
N LEU A 160 -12.64 -0.45 -25.59
CA LEU A 160 -11.98 -0.16 -24.32
C LEU A 160 -11.21 -1.34 -23.74
N ALA A 161 -11.63 -2.58 -24.01
CA ALA A 161 -10.92 -3.76 -23.55
C ALA A 161 -9.45 -3.78 -24.04
N ALA A 162 -9.17 -3.24 -25.23
CA ALA A 162 -7.81 -3.16 -25.80
C ALA A 162 -6.86 -2.23 -25.01
N LEU A 163 -7.40 -1.34 -24.18
CA LEU A 163 -6.60 -0.50 -23.27
C LEU A 163 -5.83 -1.36 -22.24
N PHE A 164 -6.41 -2.47 -21.82
CA PHE A 164 -5.91 -3.28 -20.70
C PHE A 164 -5.04 -4.42 -21.21
N ILE A 165 -3.73 -4.17 -21.30
CA ILE A 165 -2.76 -5.18 -21.68
C ILE A 165 -2.65 -6.23 -20.56
N PRO A 166 -2.80 -7.54 -20.84
CA PRO A 166 -2.62 -8.57 -19.81
C PRO A 166 -1.17 -8.66 -19.33
N GLU A 167 -0.92 -8.33 -18.06
CA GLU A 167 0.40 -8.36 -17.41
C GLU A 167 0.26 -8.20 -15.87
N THR A 168 1.35 -8.27 -15.13
CA THR A 168 1.46 -7.99 -13.70
C THR A 168 2.22 -6.68 -13.42
N TYR A 169 1.49 -5.64 -13.08
CA TYR A 169 2.02 -4.30 -12.84
C TYR A 169 2.33 -4.03 -11.37
N GLU A 170 3.46 -3.38 -11.10
CA GLU A 170 3.75 -2.86 -9.76
C GLU A 170 3.01 -1.53 -9.51
N VAL A 171 2.14 -1.50 -8.49
CA VAL A 171 1.27 -0.37 -8.12
C VAL A 171 1.08 -0.22 -6.61
N TYR A 172 0.64 0.95 -6.15
CA TYR A 172 0.22 1.13 -4.76
C TYR A 172 -1.21 0.61 -4.56
N TRP A 173 -1.42 -0.11 -3.46
CA TRP A 173 -2.71 -0.74 -3.16
C TRP A 173 -3.87 0.26 -3.04
N ASN A 174 -3.60 1.47 -2.50
CA ASN A 174 -4.58 2.54 -2.33
C ASN A 174 -4.64 3.53 -3.50
N MET A 175 -4.13 3.18 -4.68
CA MET A 175 -4.22 4.06 -5.85
C MET A 175 -5.70 4.36 -6.20
N SER A 176 -5.97 5.57 -6.69
CA SER A 176 -7.32 5.94 -7.13
C SER A 176 -7.67 5.33 -8.49
N VAL A 177 -8.96 5.31 -8.84
CA VAL A 177 -9.45 4.86 -10.15
C VAL A 177 -8.79 5.66 -11.29
N GLU A 178 -8.66 6.98 -11.13
CA GLU A 178 -8.05 7.84 -12.15
C GLU A 178 -6.57 7.50 -12.34
N ASN A 179 -5.84 7.24 -11.25
CA ASN A 179 -4.46 6.79 -11.32
C ASN A 179 -4.34 5.40 -11.94
N PHE A 180 -5.31 4.52 -11.72
CA PHE A 180 -5.37 3.20 -12.33
C PHE A 180 -5.55 3.30 -13.85
N ILE A 181 -6.55 4.05 -14.32
CA ILE A 181 -6.77 4.26 -15.75
C ILE A 181 -5.56 4.92 -16.41
N ARG A 182 -5.00 5.97 -15.77
CA ARG A 182 -3.77 6.62 -16.27
C ARG A 182 -2.60 5.65 -16.35
N ARG A 183 -2.46 4.74 -15.38
CA ARG A 183 -1.42 3.71 -15.42
C ARG A 183 -1.65 2.76 -16.60
N MET A 184 -2.88 2.32 -16.85
CA MET A 184 -3.19 1.43 -17.97
C MET A 184 -2.93 2.11 -19.32
N GLN A 185 -3.26 3.40 -19.49
CA GLN A 185 -2.90 4.16 -20.69
C GLN A 185 -1.39 4.19 -20.93
N LYS A 186 -0.61 4.45 -19.87
CA LYS A 186 0.85 4.47 -19.96
C LYS A 186 1.42 3.11 -20.39
N GLU A 187 0.91 2.01 -19.83
CA GLU A 187 1.37 0.67 -20.18
C GLU A 187 0.88 0.25 -21.57
N HIS A 188 -0.30 0.68 -21.98
CA HIS A 188 -0.81 0.51 -23.35
C HIS A 188 0.10 1.21 -24.37
N ASP A 189 0.45 2.47 -24.15
CA ASP A 189 1.35 3.21 -25.04
C ASP A 189 2.76 2.61 -25.08
N ARG A 190 3.24 2.11 -23.93
CA ARG A 190 4.52 1.41 -23.85
C ARG A 190 4.48 0.09 -24.63
N PHE A 191 3.37 -0.64 -24.53
CA PHE A 191 3.17 -1.87 -25.28
C PHE A 191 3.08 -1.57 -26.78
N TRP A 192 2.20 -0.65 -27.18
CA TRP A 192 2.06 -0.15 -28.54
C TRP A 192 3.10 0.91 -28.87
N ASN A 193 4.36 0.50 -28.87
CA ASN A 193 5.47 1.32 -29.34
C ASN A 193 5.45 1.53 -30.87
N ALA A 194 6.34 2.37 -31.38
CA ALA A 194 6.40 2.71 -32.81
C ALA A 194 6.58 1.48 -33.72
N GLU A 195 7.36 0.50 -33.28
CA GLU A 195 7.61 -0.74 -34.03
C GLU A 195 6.32 -1.56 -34.20
N ARG A 196 5.61 -1.84 -33.10
CA ARG A 196 4.34 -2.59 -33.14
C ARG A 196 3.24 -1.86 -33.88
N ARG A 197 3.16 -0.53 -33.74
CA ARG A 197 2.21 0.27 -34.55
C ARG A 197 2.52 0.17 -36.04
N THR A 198 3.80 0.14 -36.43
CA THR A 198 4.20 -0.05 -37.82
C THR A 198 3.87 -1.45 -38.32
N GLN A 199 4.11 -2.48 -37.49
CA GLN A 199 3.75 -3.87 -37.83
C GLN A 199 2.24 -4.04 -38.04
N ALA A 200 1.41 -3.46 -37.16
CA ALA A 200 -0.04 -3.46 -37.32
C ALA A 200 -0.48 -2.73 -38.60
N ALA A 201 0.09 -1.56 -38.88
CA ALA A 201 -0.18 -0.82 -40.11
C ALA A 201 0.21 -1.59 -41.38
N ASN A 202 1.32 -2.34 -41.35
CA ASN A 202 1.78 -3.15 -42.49
C ASN A 202 0.82 -4.29 -42.84
N ILE A 203 0.05 -4.80 -41.87
CA ILE A 203 -1.00 -5.78 -42.11
C ILE A 203 -2.39 -5.14 -42.28
N GLY A 204 -2.45 -3.80 -42.34
CA GLY A 204 -3.67 -3.03 -42.57
C GLY A 204 -4.61 -2.97 -41.37
N LEU A 205 -4.10 -3.18 -40.14
CA LEU A 205 -4.91 -3.21 -38.93
C LEU A 205 -4.51 -2.10 -37.94
N THR A 206 -5.47 -1.64 -37.13
CA THR A 206 -5.21 -0.80 -35.96
C THR A 206 -4.82 -1.63 -34.73
N PRO A 207 -4.18 -1.03 -33.71
CA PRO A 207 -3.93 -1.68 -32.42
C PRO A 207 -5.16 -2.36 -31.81
N GLU A 208 -6.32 -1.71 -31.87
CA GLU A 208 -7.59 -2.22 -31.34
C GLU A 208 -8.09 -3.42 -32.13
N GLU A 209 -7.96 -3.41 -33.46
CA GLU A 209 -8.32 -4.54 -34.33
C GLU A 209 -7.40 -5.74 -34.08
N VAL A 210 -6.10 -5.50 -33.91
CA VAL A 210 -5.15 -6.57 -33.55
C VAL A 210 -5.49 -7.17 -32.19
N CYS A 211 -5.81 -6.34 -31.18
CA CYS A 211 -6.27 -6.81 -29.88
C CYS A 211 -7.57 -7.61 -29.99
N THR A 212 -8.49 -7.20 -30.84
CA THR A 212 -9.76 -7.90 -31.08
C THR A 212 -9.52 -9.27 -31.71
N LEU A 213 -8.64 -9.37 -32.72
CA LEU A 213 -8.27 -10.66 -33.31
C LEU A 213 -7.58 -11.55 -32.28
N ALA A 214 -6.68 -11.00 -31.47
CA ALA A 214 -5.99 -11.74 -30.42
C ALA A 214 -6.96 -12.31 -29.36
N SER A 215 -8.01 -11.56 -28.99
CA SER A 215 -9.00 -12.04 -28.02
C SER A 215 -9.85 -13.19 -28.56
N ILE A 216 -10.08 -13.25 -29.88
CA ILE A 216 -10.77 -14.36 -30.54
C ILE A 216 -9.86 -15.60 -30.53
N VAL A 217 -8.58 -15.45 -30.87
CA VAL A 217 -7.63 -16.58 -30.90
C VAL A 217 -7.40 -17.16 -29.50
N GLU A 218 -7.39 -16.33 -28.45
CA GLU A 218 -7.28 -16.78 -27.05
C GLU A 218 -8.52 -17.53 -26.55
N GLU A 219 -9.67 -17.40 -27.23
CA GLU A 219 -10.92 -18.07 -26.84
C GLU A 219 -11.04 -19.50 -27.39
N GLU A 220 -10.32 -19.83 -28.46
CA GLU A 220 -10.29 -21.14 -29.14
C GLU A 220 -9.21 -22.07 -28.57
#